data_AF-A0A940NVU3-F1
#
_entry.id   AF-A0A940NVU3-F1
#
_cell.length_a   1.000
_cell.length_b   1.000
_cell.length_c   1.000
_cell.angle_alpha   90.00
_cell.angle_beta   90.00
_cell.angle_gamma   90.00
#
_symmetry.space_group_name_H-M   'P 1'
#
loop_
_entity.id
_entity.type
_entity.pdbx_description
1 polymer ?
#
loop_
_entity_poly.entity_id
_entity_poly.type
_entity_poly.pdbx_seq_one_letter_code
_entity_poly.pdbx_strand_id
1 'polypeptide(L)'
;MIEWSELRADPRVRYAAKVTGSGVAACLLATVQLNGMSLPLNTALAAAVSPACGAAVLAGSAMSYALTGMLQKQPALLCAVAVTAVLRWILGIQPGAKASAMLAAGSTLISAVIFALAGLINGTGWIPWICGSILAGVLAYCIREVLVRIGTGLPVRLHDADRLTFSACYVFCIAALCAVRLMSVGFGEMAAAFVTLTAARRYRISGGMACGTLSALALMLADTGTAGYAAMLPAAGFAAGCLAGHSAGFLYLVFQAVCALGLILSQQTVGIAGAWVGGMIGGLAFLIDPAPQLAEQLLQWNDSEADLAALTNARMQFLSQSIAGVRGAAEQIAGLMSGCEDGCDPADRVCEQVCSSCKSRTLCWESGDDEVKRCFRRLAQEPPSAKLKAPFNCVQAARVTAEFARIKRQALTARALNARLRESQKLLFSQMQITES
;
A
#
# COMPACT_ATOMS: atom_id res chain seq x y z
N MET A 1 10.02 -45.39 -12.98
CA MET A 1 10.14 -43.92 -12.89
C MET A 1 9.77 -43.56 -11.48
N ILE A 2 10.76 -43.24 -10.63
CA ILE A 2 10.53 -42.86 -9.24
C ILE A 2 9.80 -41.52 -9.29
N GLU A 3 8.57 -41.47 -8.78
CA GLU A 3 7.77 -40.25 -8.81
C GLU A 3 8.50 -39.15 -8.03
N TRP A 4 8.58 -37.96 -8.62
CA TRP A 4 9.19 -36.77 -8.01
C TRP A 4 8.56 -36.41 -6.64
N SER A 5 7.37 -36.93 -6.33
CA SER A 5 6.67 -36.85 -5.04
C SER A 5 7.36 -37.66 -3.95
N GLU A 6 7.82 -38.89 -4.23
CA GLU A 6 8.46 -39.79 -3.26
C GLU A 6 9.89 -39.35 -2.92
N LEU A 7 10.66 -38.91 -3.92
CA LEU A 7 12.00 -38.31 -3.72
C LEU A 7 11.94 -37.02 -2.87
N ARG A 8 10.84 -36.28 -2.91
CA ARG A 8 10.63 -35.07 -2.10
C ARG A 8 10.21 -35.40 -0.67
N ALA A 9 9.78 -36.63 -0.38
CA ALA A 9 9.38 -37.06 0.97
C ALA A 9 10.57 -37.53 1.81
N ASP A 10 11.67 -37.94 1.18
CA ASP A 10 12.83 -38.51 1.87
C ASP A 10 13.57 -37.43 2.72
N PRO A 11 13.72 -37.61 4.05
CA PRO A 11 14.34 -36.63 4.93
C PRO A 11 15.78 -36.28 4.55
N ARG A 12 16.52 -37.21 3.94
CA ARG A 12 17.91 -36.98 3.48
C ARG A 12 17.96 -36.05 2.29
N VAL A 13 17.04 -36.21 1.33
CA VAL A 13 16.94 -35.34 0.14
C VAL A 13 16.46 -33.95 0.54
N ARG A 14 15.51 -33.84 1.49
CA ARG A 14 15.09 -32.54 2.05
C ARG A 14 16.23 -31.83 2.78
N TYR A 15 17.03 -32.56 3.54
CA TYR A 15 18.18 -31.98 4.23
C TYR A 15 19.27 -31.52 3.25
N ALA A 16 19.61 -32.36 2.26
CA ALA A 16 20.54 -32.01 1.21
C ALA A 16 20.07 -30.78 0.41
N ALA A 17 18.78 -30.72 0.05
CA ALA A 17 18.18 -29.57 -0.64
C ALA A 17 18.22 -28.28 0.20
N LYS A 18 18.02 -28.37 1.52
CA LYS A 18 18.17 -27.21 2.42
C LYS A 18 19.62 -26.72 2.50
N VAL A 19 20.58 -27.65 2.55
CA VAL A 19 22.01 -27.32 2.59
C VAL A 19 22.46 -26.70 1.27
N THR A 20 22.16 -27.33 0.13
CA THR A 20 22.51 -26.78 -1.20
C THR A 20 21.79 -25.46 -1.46
N GLY A 21 20.50 -25.36 -1.12
CA GLY A 21 19.73 -24.12 -1.22
C GLY A 21 20.33 -22.99 -0.38
N SER A 22 20.77 -23.26 0.85
CA SER A 22 21.43 -22.26 1.69
C SER A 22 22.78 -21.79 1.13
N GLY A 23 23.55 -22.69 0.51
CA GLY A 23 24.82 -22.35 -0.14
C GLY A 23 24.62 -21.51 -1.42
N VAL A 24 23.63 -21.85 -2.25
CA VAL A 24 23.27 -21.06 -3.43
C VAL A 24 22.74 -19.68 -3.03
N ALA A 25 21.85 -19.62 -2.03
CA ALA A 25 21.36 -18.36 -1.49
C ALA A 25 22.51 -17.48 -0.96
N ALA A 26 23.48 -18.06 -0.25
CA ALA A 26 24.66 -17.34 0.23
C ALA A 26 25.57 -16.84 -0.91
N CYS A 27 25.69 -17.61 -2.00
CA CYS A 27 26.44 -17.21 -3.17
C CYS A 27 25.81 -15.98 -3.85
N LEU A 28 24.47 -15.98 -3.94
CA LEU A 28 23.69 -14.85 -4.47
C LEU A 28 23.75 -13.63 -3.54
N LEU A 29 23.61 -13.83 -2.24
CA LEU A 29 23.63 -12.75 -1.24
C LEU A 29 25.03 -12.13 -1.07
N ALA A 30 26.10 -12.86 -1.38
CA ALA A 30 27.46 -12.34 -1.32
C ALA A 30 27.75 -11.25 -2.36
N THR A 31 27.05 -11.22 -3.49
CA THR A 31 27.26 -10.21 -4.52
C THR A 31 26.39 -8.97 -4.32
N VAL A 32 25.54 -8.95 -3.29
CA VAL A 32 24.58 -7.87 -3.05
C VAL A 32 25.28 -6.64 -2.48
N GLN A 33 25.18 -5.55 -3.21
CA GLN A 33 25.55 -4.20 -2.76
C GLN A 33 24.31 -3.32 -2.88
N LEU A 34 23.91 -2.67 -1.80
CA LEU A 34 22.84 -1.66 -1.84
C LEU A 34 23.49 -0.29 -1.94
N ASN A 35 23.30 0.40 -3.07
CA ASN A 35 23.87 1.74 -3.32
C ASN A 35 25.38 1.82 -3.04
N GLY A 36 26.13 0.79 -3.42
CA GLY A 36 27.59 0.71 -3.25
C GLY A 36 28.06 0.28 -1.85
N MET A 37 27.14 0.08 -0.90
CA MET A 37 27.44 -0.46 0.44
C MET A 37 27.11 -1.95 0.50
N SER A 38 28.07 -2.77 0.91
CA SER A 38 27.81 -4.20 1.11
C SER A 38 27.16 -4.44 2.46
N LEU A 39 26.10 -5.25 2.46
CA LEU A 39 25.40 -5.60 3.69
C LEU A 39 25.85 -6.95 4.24
N PRO A 40 25.83 -7.09 5.57
CA PRO A 40 26.10 -8.35 6.25
C PRO A 40 24.93 -9.37 6.16
N LEU A 41 24.26 -9.48 5.00
CA LEU A 41 23.16 -10.41 4.74
C LEU A 41 23.59 -11.89 4.92
N ASN A 42 24.79 -12.24 4.49
CA ASN A 42 25.33 -13.59 4.64
C ASN A 42 25.53 -13.98 6.11
N THR A 43 25.94 -13.03 6.95
CA THR A 43 26.10 -13.27 8.40
C THR A 43 24.75 -13.49 9.06
N ALA A 44 23.72 -12.73 8.63
CA ALA A 44 22.37 -12.88 9.12
C ALA A 44 21.77 -14.23 8.73
N LEU A 45 22.00 -14.67 7.48
CA LEU A 45 21.59 -16.00 7.01
C LEU A 45 22.33 -17.12 7.77
N ALA A 46 23.66 -17.03 7.91
CA ALA A 46 24.45 -18.01 8.66
C ALA A 46 23.97 -18.16 10.12
N ALA A 47 23.56 -17.04 10.74
CA ALA A 47 23.01 -17.03 12.09
C ALA A 47 21.55 -17.53 12.19
N ALA A 48 20.80 -17.63 11.09
CA ALA A 48 19.41 -18.09 11.10
C ALA A 48 19.25 -19.59 10.81
N VAL A 49 20.10 -20.19 9.96
CA VAL A 49 19.95 -21.58 9.50
C VAL A 49 20.68 -22.59 10.41
N SER A 50 20.43 -23.89 10.30
CA SER A 50 21.14 -24.94 11.08
C SER A 50 22.68 -24.87 10.94
N PRO A 51 23.48 -25.39 11.90
CA PRO A 51 24.94 -25.27 11.85
C PRO A 51 25.57 -25.87 10.57
N ALA A 52 25.05 -26.98 10.06
CA ALA A 52 25.51 -27.57 8.80
C ALA A 52 25.18 -26.69 7.58
N CYS A 53 24.01 -26.06 7.57
CA CYS A 53 23.68 -25.06 6.56
C CYS A 53 24.53 -23.78 6.72
N GLY A 54 24.90 -23.40 7.94
CA GLY A 54 25.82 -22.29 8.20
C GLY A 54 27.20 -22.51 7.58
N ALA A 55 27.71 -23.75 7.62
CA ALA A 55 28.93 -24.12 6.91
C ALA A 55 28.76 -24.04 5.38
N ALA A 56 27.61 -24.44 4.85
CA ALA A 56 27.30 -24.27 3.43
C ALA A 56 27.18 -22.80 3.01
N VAL A 57 26.62 -21.93 3.87
CA VAL A 57 26.58 -20.48 3.68
C VAL A 57 28.00 -19.92 3.59
N LEU A 58 28.89 -20.33 4.50
CA LEU A 58 30.30 -19.92 4.46
C LEU A 58 31.00 -20.37 3.17
N ALA A 59 30.82 -21.63 2.76
CA ALA A 59 31.40 -22.14 1.52
C ALA A 59 30.88 -21.37 0.28
N GLY A 60 29.58 -21.09 0.23
CA GLY A 60 28.95 -20.31 -0.84
C GLY A 60 29.44 -18.86 -0.89
N SER A 61 29.56 -18.20 0.26
CA SER A 61 30.11 -16.85 0.35
C SER A 61 31.59 -16.79 -0.04
N ALA A 62 32.40 -17.76 0.40
CA ALA A 62 33.82 -17.84 0.05
C ALA A 62 34.02 -18.06 -1.46
N MET A 63 33.24 -18.96 -2.06
CA MET A 63 33.26 -19.20 -3.50
C MET A 63 32.88 -17.93 -4.28
N SER A 64 31.81 -17.25 -3.88
CA SER A 64 31.36 -16.02 -4.54
C SER A 64 32.41 -14.90 -4.44
N TYR A 65 33.05 -14.71 -3.28
CA TYR A 65 34.12 -13.73 -3.11
C TYR A 65 35.39 -14.07 -3.89
N ALA A 66 35.71 -15.35 -4.09
CA ALA A 66 36.79 -15.79 -4.95
C ALA A 66 36.49 -15.49 -6.43
N LEU A 67 35.28 -15.78 -6.90
CA LEU A 67 34.86 -15.57 -8.29
C LEU A 67 34.72 -14.08 -8.66
N THR A 68 34.26 -13.26 -7.73
CA THR A 68 34.01 -11.82 -7.96
C THR A 68 35.20 -10.92 -7.65
N GLY A 69 36.29 -11.46 -7.08
CA GLY A 69 37.45 -10.68 -6.64
C GLY A 69 37.17 -9.74 -5.46
N MET A 70 36.01 -9.88 -4.80
CA MET A 70 35.62 -9.07 -3.63
C MET A 70 36.46 -9.37 -2.38
N LEU A 71 37.27 -10.43 -2.41
CA LEU A 71 38.12 -10.87 -1.29
C LEU A 71 39.08 -9.78 -0.80
N GLN A 72 39.64 -8.98 -1.71
CA GLN A 72 40.51 -7.86 -1.37
C GLN A 72 39.74 -6.62 -0.90
N LYS A 73 38.51 -6.44 -1.37
CA LYS A 73 37.70 -5.25 -1.10
C LYS A 73 37.04 -5.32 0.27
N GLN A 74 36.61 -6.51 0.72
CA GLN A 74 35.78 -6.65 1.93
C GLN A 74 36.07 -7.95 2.73
N PRO A 75 37.32 -8.17 3.18
CA PRO A 75 37.67 -9.36 3.97
C PRO A 75 36.92 -9.43 5.31
N ALA A 76 36.57 -8.28 5.90
CA ALA A 76 35.88 -8.20 7.18
C ALA A 76 34.49 -8.85 7.19
N LEU A 77 33.77 -8.86 6.07
CA LEU A 77 32.47 -9.53 5.98
C LEU A 77 32.62 -11.05 5.93
N LEU A 78 33.65 -11.56 5.24
CA LEU A 78 33.94 -12.99 5.22
C LEU A 78 34.35 -13.50 6.61
N CYS A 79 35.17 -12.73 7.32
CA CYS A 79 35.54 -13.03 8.70
C CYS A 79 34.31 -13.06 9.63
N ALA A 80 33.35 -12.16 9.46
CA ALA A 80 32.11 -12.18 10.24
C ALA A 80 31.30 -13.47 9.98
N VAL A 81 31.21 -13.92 8.73
CA VAL A 81 30.55 -15.20 8.39
C VAL A 81 31.31 -16.39 8.98
N ALA A 82 32.64 -16.36 8.98
CA ALA A 82 33.45 -17.38 9.63
C ALA A 82 33.22 -17.44 11.15
N VAL A 83 33.23 -16.28 11.82
CA VAL A 83 32.98 -16.20 13.26
C VAL A 83 31.57 -16.69 13.59
N THR A 84 30.53 -16.29 12.83
CA THR A 84 29.16 -16.83 13.04
C THR A 84 29.09 -18.34 12.89
N ALA A 85 29.69 -18.91 11.84
CA ALA A 85 29.66 -20.34 11.60
C ALA A 85 30.36 -21.12 12.73
N VAL A 86 31.54 -20.65 13.18
CA VAL A 86 32.29 -21.28 14.27
C VAL A 86 31.56 -21.16 15.61
N LEU A 87 31.10 -19.96 15.99
CA LEU A 87 30.35 -19.78 17.25
C LEU A 87 29.10 -20.65 17.27
N ARG A 88 28.43 -20.78 16.11
CA ARG A 88 27.22 -21.59 15.98
C ARG A 88 27.49 -23.09 16.11
N TRP A 89 28.65 -23.55 15.61
CA TRP A 89 29.09 -24.93 15.81
C TRP A 89 29.38 -25.21 17.28
N ILE A 90 30.04 -24.27 17.98
CA ILE A 90 30.39 -24.39 19.41
C ILE A 90 29.13 -24.36 20.28
N LEU A 91 28.17 -23.48 19.97
CA LEU A 91 26.99 -23.29 20.81
C LEU A 91 25.99 -24.45 20.74
N GLY A 92 26.05 -25.33 19.73
CA GLY A 92 25.35 -26.62 19.66
C GLY A 92 23.81 -26.62 19.75
N ILE A 93 23.19 -25.50 20.09
CA ILE A 93 21.77 -25.35 20.42
C ILE A 93 21.07 -24.66 19.27
N GLN A 94 19.86 -25.12 18.90
CA GLN A 94 19.00 -24.39 17.97
C GLN A 94 18.57 -23.07 18.62
N PRO A 95 19.10 -21.90 18.19
CA PRO A 95 18.83 -20.68 18.90
C PRO A 95 17.39 -20.23 18.63
N GLY A 96 16.75 -19.68 19.67
CA GLY A 96 15.55 -18.86 19.48
C GLY A 96 15.89 -17.61 18.65
N ALA A 97 14.86 -16.94 18.10
CA ALA A 97 15.03 -15.79 17.20
C ALA A 97 15.91 -14.66 17.79
N LYS A 98 15.82 -14.42 19.10
CA LYS A 98 16.65 -13.44 19.83
C LYS A 98 18.13 -13.83 19.88
N ALA A 99 18.42 -15.12 20.08
CA ALA A 99 19.79 -15.61 20.13
C ALA A 99 20.46 -15.58 18.74
N SER A 100 19.73 -15.86 17.65
CA SER A 100 20.26 -15.67 16.30
C SER A 100 20.54 -14.20 15.97
N ALA A 101 19.70 -13.28 16.45
CA ALA A 101 19.92 -11.85 16.30
C ALA A 101 21.20 -11.37 16.98
N MET A 102 21.39 -11.77 18.25
CA MET A 102 22.58 -11.42 19.03
C MET A 102 23.85 -12.03 18.43
N LEU A 103 23.76 -13.26 17.92
CA LEU A 103 24.87 -13.93 17.25
C LEU A 103 25.32 -13.17 16.00
N ALA A 104 24.38 -12.78 15.13
CA ALA A 104 24.68 -12.03 13.91
C ALA A 104 25.29 -10.67 14.23
N ALA A 105 24.63 -9.86 15.07
CA ALA A 105 25.14 -8.54 15.45
C ALA A 105 26.52 -8.63 16.14
N GLY A 106 26.66 -9.54 17.11
CA GLY A 106 27.91 -9.75 17.83
C GLY A 106 29.06 -10.12 16.91
N SER A 107 28.85 -11.08 16.00
CA SER A 107 29.88 -11.51 15.05
C SER A 107 30.32 -10.41 14.08
N THR A 108 29.40 -9.59 13.58
CA THR A 108 29.71 -8.48 12.68
C THR A 108 30.47 -7.38 13.40
N LEU A 109 30.13 -7.13 14.67
CA LEU A 109 30.80 -6.14 15.50
C LEU A 109 32.21 -6.62 15.90
N ILE A 110 32.35 -7.88 16.31
CA ILE A 110 33.66 -8.50 16.59
C ILE A 110 34.56 -8.41 15.35
N SER A 111 34.03 -8.74 14.17
CA SER A 111 34.80 -8.62 12.93
C SER A 111 35.21 -7.18 12.67
N ALA A 112 34.31 -6.21 12.83
CA ALA A 112 34.64 -4.79 12.69
C ALA A 112 35.75 -4.36 13.67
N VAL A 113 35.71 -4.80 14.93
CA VAL A 113 36.73 -4.49 15.93
C VAL A 113 38.09 -5.08 15.57
N ILE A 114 38.14 -6.33 15.09
CA ILE A 114 39.39 -6.97 14.64
C ILE A 114 40.03 -6.17 13.51
N PHE A 115 39.24 -5.76 12.51
CA PHE A 115 39.75 -4.99 11.38
C PHE A 115 40.08 -3.53 11.73
N ALA A 116 39.42 -2.96 12.73
CA ALA A 116 39.79 -1.65 13.25
C ALA A 116 41.11 -1.67 14.02
N LEU A 117 41.35 -2.71 14.83
CA LEU A 117 42.64 -2.92 15.51
C LEU A 117 43.79 -3.13 14.51
N ALA A 118 43.50 -3.73 13.35
CA ALA A 118 44.44 -3.86 12.24
C ALA A 118 44.72 -2.53 11.49
N GLY A 119 44.15 -1.41 11.92
CA GLY A 119 44.35 -0.09 11.33
C GLY A 119 43.60 0.17 10.01
N LEU A 120 42.67 -0.72 9.64
CA LEU A 120 41.90 -0.62 8.39
C LEU A 120 40.63 0.24 8.54
N ILE A 121 40.26 0.62 9.76
CA ILE A 121 39.06 1.42 10.05
C ILE A 121 39.44 2.60 10.95
N ASN A 122 39.41 3.81 10.39
CA ASN A 122 39.78 5.04 11.10
C ASN A 122 38.56 5.99 11.24
N GLY A 123 38.44 6.64 12.40
CA GLY A 123 37.53 7.78 12.61
C GLY A 123 36.05 7.51 12.35
N THR A 124 35.46 8.21 11.38
CA THR A 124 34.02 8.14 11.04
C THR A 124 33.62 6.83 10.35
N GLY A 125 34.58 5.99 9.95
CA GLY A 125 34.34 4.69 9.33
C GLY A 125 33.65 3.66 10.23
N TRP A 126 33.53 3.91 11.54
CA TRP A 126 32.83 3.03 12.49
C TRP A 126 31.31 3.05 12.35
N ILE A 127 30.73 4.17 11.94
CA ILE A 127 29.27 4.36 11.83
C ILE A 127 28.62 3.30 10.94
N PRO A 128 29.07 3.05 9.68
CA PRO A 128 28.46 2.04 8.82
C PRO A 128 28.60 0.62 9.36
N TRP A 129 29.65 0.31 10.11
CA TRP A 129 29.84 -1.01 10.72
C TRP A 129 28.91 -1.24 11.92
N ILE A 130 28.68 -0.22 12.74
CA ILE A 130 27.72 -0.28 13.85
C ILE A 130 26.29 -0.42 13.29
N CYS A 131 25.91 0.41 12.32
CA CYS A 131 24.61 0.31 11.66
C CYS A 131 24.44 -1.05 10.96
N GLY A 132 25.48 -1.53 10.27
CA GLY A 132 25.51 -2.84 9.62
C GLY A 132 25.32 -3.98 10.62
N SER A 133 25.91 -3.90 11.80
CA SER A 133 25.76 -4.90 12.87
C SER A 133 24.33 -4.97 13.42
N ILE A 134 23.72 -3.81 13.70
CA ILE A 134 22.32 -3.74 14.13
C ILE A 134 21.42 -4.34 13.05
N LEU A 135 21.66 -3.98 11.79
CA LEU A 135 20.90 -4.48 10.66
C LEU A 135 21.07 -5.99 10.46
N ALA A 136 22.28 -6.54 10.63
CA ALA A 136 22.55 -7.98 10.62
C ALA A 136 21.73 -8.72 11.68
N GLY A 137 21.65 -8.15 12.90
CA GLY A 137 20.86 -8.71 13.99
C GLY A 137 19.37 -8.73 13.70
N VAL A 138 18.81 -7.61 13.22
CA VAL A 138 17.38 -7.50 12.85
C VAL A 138 17.05 -8.46 11.71
N LEU A 139 17.90 -8.54 10.70
CA LEU A 139 17.74 -9.47 9.58
C LEU A 139 17.76 -10.93 10.05
N ALA A 140 18.71 -11.30 10.90
CA ALA A 140 18.81 -12.66 11.43
C ALA A 140 17.58 -13.05 12.26
N TYR A 141 17.04 -12.10 13.03
CA TYR A 141 15.77 -12.27 13.74
C TYR A 141 14.63 -12.58 12.77
N CYS A 142 14.42 -11.73 11.77
CA CYS A 142 13.32 -11.89 10.81
C CYS A 142 13.45 -13.19 10.02
N ILE A 143 14.65 -13.52 9.51
CA ILE A 143 14.88 -14.76 8.76
C ILE A 143 14.61 -15.98 9.64
N ARG A 144 15.05 -15.98 10.90
CA ARG A 144 14.82 -17.11 11.82
C ARG A 144 13.33 -17.30 12.09
N GLU A 145 12.60 -16.21 12.35
CA GLU A 145 11.16 -16.25 12.62
C GLU A 145 10.39 -16.80 11.42
N VAL A 146 10.72 -16.35 10.21
CA VAL A 146 10.14 -16.84 8.96
C VAL A 146 10.47 -18.32 8.74
N LEU A 147 11.73 -18.74 8.94
CA LEU A 147 12.14 -20.15 8.77
C LEU A 147 11.48 -21.10 9.76
N VAL A 148 11.31 -20.68 11.03
CA VAL A 148 10.63 -21.48 12.05
C VAL A 148 9.17 -21.69 11.64
N ARG A 149 8.49 -20.65 11.16
CA ARG A 149 7.09 -20.71 10.72
C ARG A 149 6.87 -21.54 9.47
N ILE A 150 7.75 -21.42 8.49
CA ILE A 150 7.72 -22.28 7.31
C ILE A 150 7.95 -23.74 7.73
N GLY A 151 8.82 -23.97 8.73
CA GLY A 151 9.13 -25.29 9.25
C GLY A 151 7.99 -25.96 10.03
N THR A 152 7.11 -25.20 10.67
CA THR A 152 5.97 -25.74 11.42
C THR A 152 4.76 -26.09 10.54
N GLY A 153 4.79 -25.76 9.25
CA GLY A 153 3.75 -26.15 8.28
C GLY A 153 2.37 -25.54 8.55
N LEU A 154 2.26 -24.61 9.50
CA LEU A 154 1.02 -23.90 9.75
C LEU A 154 0.77 -22.88 8.63
N PRO A 155 -0.47 -22.73 8.15
CA PRO A 155 -0.82 -21.63 7.28
C PRO A 155 -0.44 -20.34 7.99
N VAL A 156 0.33 -19.49 7.32
CA VAL A 156 0.82 -18.22 7.87
C VAL A 156 -0.41 -17.37 8.19
N ARG A 157 -0.93 -17.46 9.40
CA ARG A 157 -1.83 -16.45 9.93
C ARG A 157 -0.95 -15.23 10.17
N LEU A 158 -1.03 -14.25 9.27
CA LEU A 158 -0.42 -12.94 9.49
C LEU A 158 -1.17 -12.27 10.64
N HIS A 159 -0.84 -12.66 11.86
CA HIS A 159 -1.14 -11.86 13.02
C HIS A 159 -0.39 -10.52 12.87
N ASP A 160 -0.98 -9.43 13.35
CA ASP A 160 -0.50 -8.07 13.08
C ASP A 160 0.98 -7.86 13.42
N ALA A 161 1.49 -8.57 14.42
CA ALA A 161 2.88 -8.53 14.88
C ALA A 161 3.88 -9.09 13.86
N ASP A 162 3.47 -10.01 12.99
CA ASP A 162 4.39 -10.79 12.15
C ASP A 162 4.54 -10.22 10.74
N ARG A 163 3.59 -9.36 10.33
CA ARG A 163 3.59 -8.70 9.02
C ARG A 163 4.90 -7.97 8.73
N LEU A 164 5.47 -7.32 9.74
CA LEU A 164 6.73 -6.59 9.61
C LEU A 164 7.91 -7.52 9.29
N THR A 165 7.98 -8.70 9.92
CA THR A 165 9.09 -9.65 9.71
C THR A 165 9.07 -10.26 8.31
N PHE A 166 7.89 -10.67 7.83
CA PHE A 166 7.72 -11.19 6.47
C PHE A 166 7.97 -10.10 5.42
N SER A 167 7.45 -8.89 5.65
CA SER A 167 7.67 -7.74 4.77
C SER A 167 9.16 -7.39 4.66
N ALA A 168 9.88 -7.37 5.78
CA ALA A 168 11.32 -7.11 5.77
C ALA A 168 12.04 -8.19 4.96
N CYS A 169 11.82 -9.48 5.24
CA CYS A 169 12.43 -10.57 4.48
C CYS A 169 12.13 -10.47 2.98
N TYR A 170 10.90 -10.15 2.59
CA TYR A 170 10.52 -9.95 1.20
C TYR A 170 11.33 -8.83 0.52
N VAL A 171 11.44 -7.66 1.15
CA VAL A 171 12.20 -6.52 0.61
C VAL A 171 13.67 -6.90 0.38
N PHE A 172 14.30 -7.56 1.35
CA PHE A 172 15.70 -7.98 1.21
C PHE A 172 15.90 -9.10 0.20
N CYS A 173 14.94 -10.02 0.05
CA CYS A 173 14.98 -11.05 -0.98
C CYS A 173 14.91 -10.45 -2.39
N ILE A 174 14.00 -9.50 -2.63
CA ILE A 174 13.92 -8.82 -3.93
C ILE A 174 15.16 -7.98 -4.18
N ALA A 175 15.62 -7.22 -3.18
CA ALA A 175 16.83 -6.41 -3.31
C ALA A 175 18.06 -7.28 -3.60
N ALA A 176 18.13 -8.50 -3.05
CA ALA A 176 19.18 -9.45 -3.37
C ALA A 176 19.08 -9.98 -4.81
N LEU A 177 17.88 -10.27 -5.30
CA LEU A 177 17.66 -10.69 -6.69
C LEU A 177 18.04 -9.61 -7.71
N CYS A 178 18.01 -8.32 -7.32
CA CYS A 178 18.50 -7.23 -8.17
C CYS A 178 20.01 -7.30 -8.45
N ALA A 179 20.80 -7.93 -7.57
CA ALA A 179 22.24 -8.08 -7.77
C ALA A 179 22.59 -9.03 -8.93
N VAL A 180 21.65 -9.90 -9.33
CA VAL A 180 21.80 -10.75 -10.49
C VAL A 180 21.27 -10.00 -11.71
N ARG A 181 22.19 -9.52 -12.56
CA ARG A 181 21.86 -8.79 -13.79
C ARG A 181 22.29 -9.57 -15.03
N LEU A 182 21.38 -9.70 -16.00
CA LEU A 182 21.65 -10.27 -17.32
C LEU A 182 21.41 -9.18 -18.37
N MET A 183 22.46 -8.77 -19.10
CA MET A 183 22.35 -7.85 -20.25
C MET A 183 21.43 -6.64 -19.99
N SER A 184 21.64 -5.93 -18.87
CA SER A 184 20.86 -4.78 -18.34
C SER A 184 19.58 -5.07 -17.56
N VAL A 185 19.05 -6.29 -17.58
CA VAL A 185 17.81 -6.65 -16.87
C VAL A 185 18.13 -7.35 -15.54
N GLY A 186 17.56 -6.86 -14.44
CA GLY A 186 17.71 -7.48 -13.12
C GLY A 186 16.64 -8.54 -12.84
N PHE A 187 17.04 -9.68 -12.27
CA PHE A 187 16.06 -10.70 -11.83
C PHE A 187 15.10 -10.17 -10.75
N GLY A 188 15.56 -9.21 -9.94
CA GLY A 188 14.71 -8.56 -8.93
C GLY A 188 13.57 -7.75 -9.53
N GLU A 189 13.76 -7.12 -10.69
CA GLU A 189 12.70 -6.37 -11.40
C GLU A 189 11.64 -7.31 -11.96
N MET A 190 12.08 -8.44 -12.53
CA MET A 190 11.18 -9.51 -13.00
C MET A 190 10.34 -10.08 -11.84
N ALA A 191 11.01 -10.41 -10.73
CA ALA A 191 10.34 -10.95 -9.54
C ALA A 191 9.37 -9.94 -8.91
N ALA A 192 9.74 -8.66 -8.85
CA ALA A 192 8.89 -7.58 -8.37
C ALA A 192 7.60 -7.45 -9.20
N ALA A 193 7.72 -7.41 -10.53
CA ALA A 193 6.55 -7.33 -11.41
C ALA A 193 5.65 -8.58 -11.30
N PHE A 194 6.27 -9.77 -11.24
CA PHE A 194 5.53 -11.02 -11.07
C PHE A 194 4.75 -11.08 -9.74
N VAL A 195 5.41 -10.76 -8.62
CA VAL A 195 4.76 -10.80 -7.30
C VAL A 195 3.68 -9.73 -7.17
N THR A 196 3.90 -8.54 -7.74
CA THR A 196 2.88 -7.47 -7.69
C THR A 196 1.64 -7.80 -8.50
N LEU A 197 1.78 -8.38 -9.69
CA LEU A 197 0.65 -8.83 -10.52
C LEU A 197 -0.11 -10.00 -9.90
N THR A 198 0.61 -11.00 -9.37
CA THR A 198 -0.02 -12.13 -8.66
C THR A 198 -0.76 -11.66 -7.41
N ALA A 199 -0.17 -10.77 -6.62
CA ALA A 199 -0.82 -10.18 -5.45
C ALA A 199 -2.02 -9.30 -5.82
N ALA A 200 -1.93 -8.51 -6.89
CA ALA A 200 -3.03 -7.69 -7.38
C ALA A 200 -4.22 -8.54 -7.86
N ARG A 201 -3.96 -9.67 -8.53
CA ARG A 201 -5.02 -10.58 -8.98
C ARG A 201 -5.71 -11.28 -7.82
N ARG A 202 -4.95 -11.75 -6.82
CA ARG A 202 -5.52 -12.49 -5.69
C ARG A 202 -6.17 -11.58 -4.64
N TYR A 203 -5.46 -10.55 -4.21
CA TYR A 203 -5.84 -9.69 -3.10
C TYR A 203 -6.35 -8.32 -3.54
N ARG A 204 -6.64 -8.14 -4.84
CA ARG A 204 -7.15 -6.90 -5.42
C ARG A 204 -6.25 -5.70 -5.07
N ILE A 205 -6.85 -4.61 -4.60
CA ILE A 205 -6.20 -3.33 -4.34
C ILE A 205 -5.17 -3.41 -3.21
N SER A 206 -5.50 -4.11 -2.11
CA SER A 206 -4.64 -4.13 -0.92
C SER A 206 -3.33 -4.87 -1.16
N GLY A 207 -3.37 -6.06 -1.77
CA GLY A 207 -2.15 -6.80 -2.08
C GLY A 207 -1.36 -6.19 -3.22
N GLY A 208 -2.02 -5.68 -4.26
CA GLY A 208 -1.35 -4.99 -5.36
C GLY A 208 -0.58 -3.76 -4.90
N MET A 209 -1.19 -2.91 -4.05
CA MET A 209 -0.53 -1.74 -3.50
C MET A 209 0.57 -2.12 -2.50
N ALA A 210 0.32 -3.03 -1.55
CA ALA A 210 1.31 -3.42 -0.54
C ALA A 210 2.54 -4.11 -1.15
N CYS A 211 2.35 -5.08 -2.04
CA CYS A 211 3.48 -5.69 -2.74
C CYS A 211 4.16 -4.68 -3.67
N GLY A 212 3.40 -3.75 -4.27
CA GLY A 212 3.94 -2.68 -5.11
C GLY A 212 4.86 -1.75 -4.35
N THR A 213 4.46 -1.28 -3.16
CA THR A 213 5.28 -0.42 -2.30
C THR A 213 6.51 -1.13 -1.75
N LEU A 214 6.37 -2.38 -1.32
CA LEU A 214 7.50 -3.16 -0.82
C LEU A 214 8.51 -3.48 -1.94
N SER A 215 8.03 -3.79 -3.14
CA SER A 215 8.90 -4.01 -4.29
C SER A 215 9.57 -2.73 -4.76
N ALA A 216 8.86 -1.59 -4.74
CA ALA A 216 9.44 -0.28 -5.00
C ALA A 216 10.57 0.05 -4.03
N LEU A 217 10.33 -0.17 -2.73
CA LEU A 217 11.35 0.02 -1.70
C LEU A 217 12.57 -0.89 -1.94
N ALA A 218 12.35 -2.16 -2.27
CA ALA A 218 13.42 -3.11 -2.56
C ALA A 218 14.28 -2.68 -3.77
N LEU A 219 13.64 -2.24 -4.85
CA LEU A 219 14.34 -1.77 -6.06
C LEU A 219 15.13 -0.48 -5.80
N MET A 220 14.53 0.48 -5.09
CA MET A 220 15.20 1.74 -4.73
C MET A 220 16.38 1.52 -3.77
N LEU A 221 16.28 0.54 -2.87
CA LEU A 221 17.38 0.15 -2.00
C LEU A 221 18.51 -0.51 -2.80
N ALA A 222 18.20 -1.30 -3.82
CA ALA A 222 19.18 -2.00 -4.63
C ALA A 222 19.96 -1.07 -5.57
N ASP A 223 19.24 -0.27 -6.36
CA ASP A 223 19.85 0.60 -7.36
C ASP A 223 18.99 1.86 -7.60
N THR A 224 19.53 3.04 -7.26
CA THR A 224 18.88 4.33 -7.54
C THR A 224 18.65 4.59 -9.02
N GLY A 225 19.40 3.94 -9.92
CA GLY A 225 19.20 4.03 -11.37
C GLY A 225 17.85 3.50 -11.84
N THR A 226 17.16 2.68 -11.04
CA THR A 226 15.85 2.09 -11.35
C THR A 226 14.68 2.83 -10.67
N ALA A 227 14.97 3.93 -9.94
CA ALA A 227 14.02 4.63 -9.09
C ALA A 227 12.75 5.12 -9.83
N GLY A 228 12.89 5.55 -11.09
CA GLY A 228 11.75 6.01 -11.90
C GLY A 228 10.73 4.90 -12.18
N TYR A 229 11.20 3.68 -12.46
CA TYR A 229 10.35 2.51 -12.61
C TYR A 229 9.79 2.06 -11.26
N ALA A 230 10.66 1.99 -10.23
CA ALA A 230 10.31 1.62 -8.86
C ALA A 230 9.16 2.46 -8.30
N ALA A 231 9.19 3.77 -8.50
CA ALA A 231 8.17 4.71 -8.00
C ALA A 231 6.76 4.47 -8.58
N MET A 232 6.66 3.86 -9.78
CA MET A 232 5.36 3.61 -10.42
C MET A 232 4.78 2.23 -10.11
N LEU A 233 5.55 1.30 -9.52
CA LEU A 233 5.04 -0.02 -9.12
C LEU A 233 3.82 0.02 -8.17
N PRO A 234 3.75 0.91 -7.16
CA PRO A 234 2.57 1.01 -6.30
C PRO A 234 1.32 1.43 -7.07
N ALA A 235 1.47 2.40 -7.97
CA ALA A 235 0.38 2.87 -8.82
C ALA A 235 -0.06 1.81 -9.82
N ALA A 236 0.89 1.08 -10.41
CA ALA A 236 0.62 -0.04 -11.31
C ALA A 236 -0.08 -1.20 -10.58
N GLY A 237 0.37 -1.53 -9.37
CA GLY A 237 -0.26 -2.53 -8.50
C GLY A 237 -1.67 -2.12 -8.04
N PHE A 238 -1.90 -0.83 -7.76
CA PHE A 238 -3.23 -0.29 -7.47
C PHE A 238 -4.17 -0.40 -8.69
N ALA A 239 -3.71 0.04 -9.86
CA ALA A 239 -4.49 -0.01 -11.10
C ALA A 239 -4.84 -1.45 -11.49
N ALA A 240 -3.88 -2.37 -11.37
CA ALA A 240 -4.12 -3.80 -11.53
C ALA A 240 -5.15 -4.29 -10.49
N GLY A 241 -4.99 -3.95 -9.22
CA GLY A 241 -5.89 -4.37 -8.15
C GLY A 241 -7.35 -3.95 -8.34
N CYS A 242 -7.59 -2.77 -8.94
CA CYS A 242 -8.94 -2.30 -9.31
C CYS A 242 -9.60 -3.14 -10.40
N LEU A 243 -8.78 -3.74 -11.28
CA LEU A 243 -9.23 -4.49 -12.46
C LEU A 243 -9.09 -6.01 -12.29
N ALA A 244 -8.89 -6.49 -11.06
CA ALA A 244 -8.68 -7.90 -10.75
C ALA A 244 -9.81 -8.85 -11.24
N GLY A 245 -11.00 -8.32 -11.55
CA GLY A 245 -12.11 -9.08 -12.15
C GLY A 245 -12.03 -9.31 -13.66
N HIS A 246 -11.08 -8.70 -14.36
CA HIS A 246 -10.91 -8.84 -15.82
C HIS A 246 -9.91 -9.95 -16.19
N SER A 247 -9.75 -10.22 -17.49
CA SER A 247 -8.81 -11.22 -17.99
C SER A 247 -7.36 -10.89 -17.59
N ALA A 248 -6.54 -11.94 -17.42
CA ALA A 248 -5.14 -11.82 -17.02
C ALA A 248 -4.32 -10.92 -17.96
N GLY A 249 -4.58 -11.01 -19.27
CA GLY A 249 -3.95 -10.18 -20.29
C GLY A 249 -4.26 -8.69 -20.13
N PHE A 250 -5.50 -8.35 -19.79
CA PHE A 250 -5.90 -6.96 -19.57
C PHE A 250 -5.20 -6.37 -18.33
N LEU A 251 -5.09 -7.16 -17.26
CA LEU A 251 -4.38 -6.77 -16.04
C LEU A 251 -2.91 -6.44 -16.32
N TYR A 252 -2.23 -7.31 -17.09
CA TYR A 252 -0.86 -7.11 -17.54
C TYR A 252 -0.69 -5.84 -18.37
N LEU A 253 -1.58 -5.60 -19.35
CA LEU A 253 -1.50 -4.41 -20.20
C LEU A 253 -1.65 -3.12 -19.39
N VAL A 254 -2.56 -3.07 -18.43
CA VAL A 254 -2.75 -1.89 -17.58
C VAL A 254 -1.56 -1.66 -16.65
N PHE A 255 -1.06 -2.73 -16.00
CA PHE A 255 0.15 -2.65 -15.18
C PHE A 255 1.31 -2.06 -15.99
N GLN A 256 1.50 -2.55 -17.20
CA GLN A 256 2.59 -2.13 -18.05
C GLN A 256 2.43 -0.71 -18.60
N ALA A 257 1.20 -0.29 -18.90
CA ALA A 257 0.90 1.08 -19.31
C ALA A 257 1.25 2.07 -18.19
N VAL A 258 0.91 1.75 -16.94
CA VAL A 258 1.25 2.59 -15.78
C VAL A 258 2.76 2.62 -15.54
N CYS A 259 3.44 1.47 -15.65
CA CYS A 259 4.91 1.43 -15.57
C CYS A 259 5.59 2.17 -16.72
N ALA A 260 5.02 2.16 -17.93
CA ALA A 260 5.51 2.91 -19.09
C ALA A 260 5.38 4.43 -18.88
N LEU A 261 4.37 4.89 -18.13
CA LEU A 261 4.28 6.30 -17.74
C LEU A 261 5.50 6.73 -16.91
N GLY A 262 6.02 5.84 -16.07
CA GLY A 262 7.27 6.07 -15.31
C GLY A 262 8.49 6.30 -16.20
N LEU A 263 8.57 5.61 -17.33
CA LEU A 263 9.63 5.82 -18.34
C LEU A 263 9.48 7.15 -19.09
N ILE A 264 8.26 7.63 -19.28
CA ILE A 264 8.00 8.88 -20.00
C ILE A 264 8.27 10.08 -19.08
N LEU A 265 7.89 9.96 -17.81
CA LEU A 265 8.05 11.01 -16.80
C LEU A 265 9.49 11.11 -16.27
N SER A 266 10.21 10.00 -16.19
CA SER A 266 11.62 9.98 -15.83
C SER A 266 12.46 10.02 -17.10
N GLN A 267 13.43 10.94 -17.20
CA GLN A 267 14.34 11.05 -18.34
C GLN A 267 14.84 9.67 -18.79
N GLN A 268 14.78 9.38 -20.10
CA GLN A 268 15.12 8.05 -20.63
C GLN A 268 16.60 7.72 -20.37
N THR A 269 16.84 6.89 -19.37
CA THR A 269 18.15 6.28 -19.10
C THR A 269 18.11 4.79 -19.40
N VAL A 270 19.27 4.23 -19.76
CA VAL A 270 19.42 2.80 -20.07
C VAL A 270 18.99 1.91 -18.90
N GLY A 271 19.20 2.36 -17.65
CA GLY A 271 18.80 1.62 -16.45
C GLY A 271 17.29 1.50 -16.29
N ILE A 272 16.54 2.58 -16.50
CA ILE A 272 15.07 2.55 -16.37
C ILE A 272 14.45 1.75 -17.53
N ALA A 273 15.02 1.86 -18.73
CA ALA A 273 14.60 1.05 -19.88
C ALA A 273 14.81 -0.45 -19.63
N GLY A 274 15.97 -0.83 -19.07
CA GLY A 274 16.25 -2.21 -18.64
C GLY A 274 15.25 -2.70 -17.59
N ALA A 275 14.93 -1.86 -16.59
CA ALA A 275 13.96 -2.19 -15.55
C ALA A 275 12.54 -2.41 -16.09
N TRP A 276 12.11 -1.61 -17.06
CA TRP A 276 10.81 -1.79 -17.71
C TRP A 276 10.75 -3.07 -18.55
N VAL A 277 11.84 -3.43 -19.24
CA VAL A 277 11.96 -4.72 -19.95
C VAL A 277 11.96 -5.89 -18.95
N GLY A 278 12.61 -5.75 -17.79
CA GLY A 278 12.50 -6.71 -16.70
C GLY A 278 11.07 -6.88 -16.21
N GLY A 279 10.36 -5.76 -16.03
CA GLY A 279 8.95 -5.75 -15.71
C GLY A 279 8.08 -6.47 -16.74
N MET A 280 8.34 -6.27 -18.04
CA MET A 280 7.68 -6.99 -19.13
C MET A 280 7.86 -8.50 -19.00
N ILE A 281 9.10 -8.95 -18.81
CA ILE A 281 9.44 -10.37 -18.71
C ILE A 281 8.75 -10.99 -17.47
N GLY A 282 8.78 -10.29 -16.33
CA GLY A 282 8.07 -10.71 -15.12
C GLY A 282 6.55 -10.78 -15.30
N GLY A 283 5.97 -9.81 -16.01
CA GLY A 283 4.55 -9.81 -16.33
C GLY A 283 4.13 -10.89 -17.34
N LEU A 284 4.99 -11.21 -18.32
CA LEU A 284 4.79 -12.33 -19.23
C LEU A 284 4.84 -13.67 -18.48
N ALA A 285 5.75 -13.82 -17.52
CA ALA A 285 5.79 -15.01 -16.66
C ALA A 285 4.46 -15.20 -15.90
N PHE A 286 3.83 -14.12 -15.45
CA PHE A 286 2.51 -14.16 -14.82
C PHE A 286 1.37 -14.63 -15.75
N LEU A 287 1.48 -14.41 -17.06
CA LEU A 287 0.48 -14.90 -18.01
C LEU A 287 0.63 -16.39 -18.32
N ILE A 288 1.85 -16.91 -18.25
CA ILE A 288 2.17 -18.31 -18.54
C ILE A 288 1.85 -19.18 -17.32
N ASP A 289 1.96 -18.63 -16.11
CA ASP A 289 1.76 -19.39 -14.88
C ASP A 289 0.26 -19.57 -14.58
N PRO A 290 -0.24 -20.79 -14.32
CA PRO A 290 -1.54 -20.99 -13.71
C PRO A 290 -1.50 -20.46 -12.27
N ALA A 291 -1.71 -19.15 -12.13
CA ALA A 291 -1.77 -18.40 -10.88
C ALA A 291 -2.56 -19.04 -9.72
N PRO A 292 -3.60 -19.89 -9.91
CA PRO A 292 -4.21 -20.60 -8.78
C PRO A 292 -3.34 -21.73 -8.18
N GLN A 293 -2.50 -22.42 -8.95
CA GLN A 293 -1.81 -23.64 -8.49
C GLN A 293 -0.52 -23.36 -7.71
N LEU A 294 0.23 -22.32 -8.09
CA LEU A 294 1.45 -21.93 -7.38
C LEU A 294 1.14 -21.25 -6.04
N ALA A 295 0.06 -20.47 -5.96
CA ALA A 295 -0.40 -19.79 -4.75
C ALA A 295 -0.91 -20.79 -3.69
N GLU A 296 -1.65 -21.82 -4.10
CA GLU A 296 -2.12 -22.89 -3.20
C GLU A 296 -0.96 -23.73 -2.62
N GLN A 297 0.18 -23.81 -3.30
CA GLN A 297 1.35 -24.56 -2.84
C GLN A 297 2.33 -23.75 -1.97
N LEU A 298 2.35 -22.41 -2.06
CA LEU A 298 3.33 -21.56 -1.38
C LEU A 298 2.74 -20.64 -0.30
N LEU A 299 1.48 -20.22 -0.42
CA LEU A 299 0.78 -19.38 0.56
C LEU A 299 -0.72 -19.67 0.51
N GLN A 300 -1.17 -20.66 1.28
CA GLN A 300 -2.57 -20.75 1.69
C GLN A 300 -2.87 -19.61 2.68
N TRP A 301 -3.07 -18.39 2.18
CA TRP A 301 -3.90 -17.44 2.90
C TRP A 301 -5.31 -17.97 2.75
N ASN A 302 -5.83 -18.55 3.83
CA ASN A 302 -7.23 -18.94 3.83
C ASN A 302 -8.00 -17.62 3.62
N ASP A 303 -8.68 -17.48 2.49
CA ASP A 303 -9.82 -16.59 2.37
C ASP A 303 -10.87 -17.13 3.34
N SER A 304 -10.63 -16.97 4.64
CA SER A 304 -11.65 -17.22 5.63
C SER A 304 -12.73 -16.20 5.32
N GLU A 305 -13.98 -16.64 5.29
CA GLU A 305 -15.14 -15.75 5.25
C GLU A 305 -15.01 -14.60 6.27
N ALA A 306 -14.21 -14.76 7.33
CA ALA A 306 -13.84 -13.71 8.27
C ALA A 306 -13.01 -12.55 7.69
N ASP A 307 -12.08 -12.78 6.76
CA ASP A 307 -11.28 -11.73 6.11
C ASP A 307 -12.08 -11.05 5.00
N LEU A 308 -12.89 -11.81 4.25
CA LEU A 308 -13.87 -11.24 3.32
C LEU A 308 -14.92 -10.42 4.09
N ALA A 309 -15.40 -10.94 5.23
CA ALA A 309 -16.29 -10.24 6.15
C ALA A 309 -15.61 -9.00 6.73
N ALA A 310 -14.32 -9.05 7.09
CA ALA A 310 -13.60 -7.88 7.59
C ALA A 310 -13.40 -6.83 6.49
N LEU A 311 -13.17 -7.23 5.24
CA LEU A 311 -13.06 -6.33 4.08
C LEU A 311 -14.42 -5.75 3.69
N THR A 312 -15.50 -6.54 3.74
CA THR A 312 -16.87 -6.05 3.54
C THR A 312 -17.30 -5.18 4.70
N ASN A 313 -16.91 -5.49 5.94
CA ASN A 313 -17.22 -4.70 7.12
C ASN A 313 -16.44 -3.39 7.09
N ALA A 314 -15.17 -3.39 6.65
CA ALA A 314 -14.40 -2.17 6.41
C ALA A 314 -15.02 -1.34 5.29
N ARG A 315 -15.43 -1.94 4.16
CA ARG A 315 -16.17 -1.24 3.09
C ARG A 315 -17.51 -0.69 3.59
N MET A 316 -18.27 -1.48 4.36
CA MET A 316 -19.53 -1.05 4.97
C MET A 316 -19.31 0.03 6.02
N GLN A 317 -18.17 0.03 6.72
CA GLN A 317 -17.81 1.05 7.70
C GLN A 317 -17.35 2.34 7.02
N PHE A 318 -16.62 2.27 5.91
CA PHE A 318 -16.29 3.43 5.08
C PHE A 318 -17.54 4.01 4.39
N LEU A 319 -18.43 3.15 3.89
CA LEU A 319 -19.71 3.56 3.32
C LEU A 319 -20.63 4.13 4.40
N SER A 320 -20.71 3.52 5.59
CA SER A 320 -21.51 4.03 6.70
C SER A 320 -20.95 5.33 7.25
N GLN A 321 -19.63 5.50 7.33
CA GLN A 321 -18.99 6.77 7.70
C GLN A 321 -19.21 7.85 6.64
N SER A 322 -19.19 7.49 5.36
CA SER A 322 -19.51 8.44 4.28
C SER A 322 -20.99 8.82 4.29
N ILE A 323 -21.90 7.87 4.52
CA ILE A 323 -23.34 8.10 4.66
C ILE A 323 -23.65 8.86 5.95
N ALA A 324 -22.95 8.59 7.05
CA ALA A 324 -23.09 9.30 8.32
C ALA A 324 -22.51 10.72 8.23
N GLY A 325 -21.43 10.92 7.48
CA GLY A 325 -20.89 12.24 7.15
C GLY A 325 -21.85 13.04 6.27
N VAL A 326 -22.48 12.40 5.29
CA VAL A 326 -23.52 13.02 4.45
C VAL A 326 -24.81 13.25 5.23
N ARG A 327 -25.21 12.35 6.14
CA ARG A 327 -26.34 12.56 7.07
C ARG A 327 -26.05 13.68 8.03
N GLY A 328 -24.86 13.75 8.63
CA GLY A 328 -24.45 14.84 9.52
C GLY A 328 -24.43 16.17 8.78
N ALA A 329 -23.90 16.21 7.55
CA ALA A 329 -23.97 17.40 6.71
C ALA A 329 -25.41 17.75 6.30
N ALA A 330 -26.25 16.75 5.96
CA ALA A 330 -27.65 16.95 5.59
C ALA A 330 -28.54 17.33 6.77
N GLU A 331 -28.30 16.80 7.98
CA GLU A 331 -28.96 17.16 9.24
C GLU A 331 -28.49 18.51 9.73
N GLN A 332 -27.23 18.88 9.55
CA GLN A 332 -26.74 20.21 9.84
C GLN A 332 -27.34 21.24 8.87
N ILE A 333 -27.44 20.91 7.58
CA ILE A 333 -28.13 21.76 6.59
C ILE A 333 -29.64 21.79 6.86
N ALA A 334 -30.26 20.66 7.22
CA ALA A 334 -31.67 20.58 7.58
C ALA A 334 -31.99 21.29 8.91
N GLY A 335 -31.08 21.28 9.88
CA GLY A 335 -31.19 22.01 11.14
C GLY A 335 -31.01 23.51 10.96
N LEU A 336 -30.10 23.92 10.07
CA LEU A 336 -30.00 25.31 9.60
C LEU A 336 -31.25 25.75 8.82
N MET A 337 -31.99 24.80 8.22
CA MET A 337 -33.26 25.03 7.53
C MET A 337 -34.49 24.98 8.47
N SER A 338 -34.52 24.11 9.49
CA SER A 338 -35.62 24.04 10.47
C SER A 338 -35.58 25.24 11.41
N GLY A 339 -34.39 25.73 11.76
CA GLY A 339 -34.22 27.05 12.39
C GLY A 339 -34.68 28.22 11.49
N CYS A 340 -34.96 27.97 10.20
CA CYS A 340 -35.59 28.92 9.30
C CYS A 340 -37.11 28.69 9.11
N GLU A 341 -37.67 27.55 9.50
CA GLU A 341 -39.11 27.23 9.41
C GLU A 341 -39.85 27.42 10.75
N ASP A 342 -39.14 27.47 11.87
CA ASP A 342 -39.75 27.79 13.16
C ASP A 342 -40.08 29.29 13.28
N GLY A 343 -41.29 29.64 12.84
CA GLY A 343 -42.10 30.69 13.47
C GLY A 343 -42.45 31.93 12.66
N CYS A 344 -41.81 32.20 11.51
CA CYS A 344 -42.12 33.39 10.71
C CYS A 344 -42.58 33.04 9.29
N ASP A 345 -43.79 33.48 8.93
CA ASP A 345 -44.31 33.40 7.57
C ASP A 345 -43.28 34.02 6.59
N PRO A 346 -43.06 33.45 5.39
CA PRO A 346 -42.10 33.99 4.42
C PRO A 346 -42.44 35.43 4.00
N ALA A 347 -43.70 35.83 4.14
CA ALA A 347 -44.16 37.20 3.98
C ALA A 347 -43.58 38.16 5.04
N ASP A 348 -43.49 37.70 6.30
CA ASP A 348 -43.01 38.50 7.43
C ASP A 348 -41.49 38.66 7.41
N ARG A 349 -40.74 37.62 7.00
CA ARG A 349 -39.28 37.71 6.86
C ARG A 349 -38.85 38.70 5.77
N VAL A 350 -39.53 38.69 4.61
CA VAL A 350 -39.23 39.65 3.52
C VAL A 350 -39.68 41.05 3.89
N CYS A 351 -40.83 41.18 4.57
CA CYS A 351 -41.29 42.44 5.13
C CYS A 351 -40.24 43.03 6.08
N GLU A 352 -39.77 42.26 7.07
CA GLU A 352 -38.82 42.74 8.05
C GLU A 352 -37.47 43.10 7.42
N GLN A 353 -36.97 42.30 6.49
CA GLN A 353 -35.66 42.54 5.87
C GLN A 353 -35.67 43.74 4.89
N VAL A 354 -36.74 43.91 4.10
CA VAL A 354 -36.82 44.99 3.10
C VAL A 354 -37.38 46.27 3.71
N CYS A 355 -38.45 46.20 4.49
CA CYS A 355 -39.11 47.37 5.08
C CYS A 355 -38.34 47.95 6.27
N SER A 356 -37.56 47.18 7.04
CA SER A 356 -36.68 47.76 8.08
C SER A 356 -35.63 48.71 7.49
N SER A 357 -35.13 48.41 6.29
CA SER A 357 -34.14 49.21 5.60
C SER A 357 -34.73 50.39 4.80
N CYS A 358 -36.05 50.56 4.81
CA CYS A 358 -36.74 51.55 4.01
C CYS A 358 -37.13 52.79 4.81
N LYS A 359 -36.71 53.97 4.36
CA LYS A 359 -37.05 55.27 5.00
C LYS A 359 -38.55 55.58 4.97
N SER A 360 -39.31 54.99 4.06
CA SER A 360 -40.76 55.22 3.92
C SER A 360 -41.64 54.22 4.70
N ARG A 361 -41.06 53.47 5.65
CA ARG A 361 -41.77 52.44 6.42
C ARG A 361 -42.98 53.01 7.16
N THR A 362 -42.84 54.14 7.87
CA THR A 362 -43.94 54.72 8.66
C THR A 362 -45.13 55.08 7.77
N LEU A 363 -44.90 55.73 6.63
CA LEU A 363 -45.94 56.11 5.66
C LEU A 363 -46.65 54.91 5.02
N CYS A 364 -45.92 53.84 4.68
CA CYS A 364 -46.53 52.66 4.04
C CYS A 364 -47.35 51.80 5.00
N TRP A 365 -47.00 51.78 6.29
CA TRP A 365 -47.67 50.95 7.30
C TRP A 365 -48.81 51.73 7.99
N GLU A 366 -48.68 53.05 8.18
CA GLU A 366 -49.75 53.89 8.75
C GLU A 366 -50.98 54.05 7.83
N SER A 367 -50.81 53.96 6.51
CA SER A 367 -51.88 54.22 5.54
C SER A 367 -52.62 52.97 5.03
N GLY A 368 -52.11 51.75 5.26
CA GLY A 368 -52.64 50.56 4.60
C GLY A 368 -52.06 49.22 5.04
N ASP A 369 -51.88 49.03 6.35
CA ASP A 369 -51.27 47.82 6.94
C ASP A 369 -51.88 46.49 6.46
N ASP A 370 -53.20 46.41 6.35
CA ASP A 370 -53.87 45.17 5.94
C ASP A 370 -53.72 44.88 4.44
N GLU A 371 -53.68 45.90 3.59
CA GLU A 371 -53.55 45.73 2.15
C GLU A 371 -52.12 45.33 1.76
N VAL A 372 -51.13 45.92 2.42
CA VAL A 372 -49.72 45.56 2.26
C VAL A 372 -49.51 44.11 2.70
N LYS A 373 -49.99 43.70 3.88
CA LYS A 373 -49.90 42.31 4.36
C LYS A 373 -50.59 41.32 3.42
N ARG A 374 -51.75 41.67 2.85
CA ARG A 374 -52.43 40.81 1.85
C ARG A 374 -51.62 40.68 0.56
N CYS A 375 -50.97 41.74 0.09
CA CYS A 375 -50.12 41.69 -1.10
C CYS A 375 -48.89 40.81 -0.89
N PHE A 376 -48.21 40.93 0.25
CA PHE A 376 -47.06 40.07 0.60
C PHE A 376 -47.47 38.59 0.71
N ARG A 377 -48.64 38.29 1.28
CA ARG A 377 -49.19 36.93 1.31
C ARG A 377 -49.52 36.37 -0.08
N ARG A 378 -50.10 37.18 -0.98
CA ARG A 378 -50.32 36.76 -2.39
C ARG A 378 -49.01 36.48 -3.12
N LEU A 379 -48.00 37.33 -2.93
CA LEU A 379 -46.68 37.15 -3.53
C LEU A 379 -45.96 35.89 -3.00
N ALA A 380 -46.19 35.51 -1.74
CA ALA A 380 -45.70 34.26 -1.19
C ALA A 380 -46.37 33.03 -1.82
N GLN A 381 -47.66 33.11 -2.16
CA GLN A 381 -48.45 31.99 -2.71
C GLN A 381 -48.31 31.81 -4.24
N GLU A 382 -47.88 32.81 -4.99
CA GLU A 382 -47.72 32.69 -6.45
C GLU A 382 -46.64 31.67 -6.88
N PRO A 383 -46.80 30.96 -8.00
CA PRO A 383 -45.81 30.01 -8.49
C PRO A 383 -44.50 30.71 -8.93
N PRO A 384 -43.35 30.01 -8.89
CA PRO A 384 -42.02 30.58 -9.14
C PRO A 384 -41.78 31.09 -10.57
N SER A 385 -42.68 30.77 -11.51
CA SER A 385 -42.65 31.18 -12.92
C SER A 385 -43.50 32.43 -13.22
N ALA A 386 -44.29 32.91 -12.26
CA ALA A 386 -45.11 34.11 -12.44
C ALA A 386 -44.24 35.37 -12.38
N LYS A 387 -44.54 36.38 -13.22
CA LYS A 387 -43.93 37.72 -13.09
C LYS A 387 -44.48 38.37 -11.82
N LEU A 388 -43.74 38.28 -10.70
CA LEU A 388 -44.11 38.90 -9.45
C LEU A 388 -44.27 40.41 -9.64
N LYS A 389 -45.47 40.94 -9.42
CA LYS A 389 -45.72 42.39 -9.41
C LYS A 389 -45.58 42.91 -7.99
N ALA A 390 -44.73 43.91 -7.81
CA ALA A 390 -44.55 44.56 -6.52
C ALA A 390 -45.85 45.20 -6.01
N PRO A 391 -46.02 45.35 -4.68
CA PRO A 391 -47.16 46.07 -4.12
C PRO A 391 -47.21 47.51 -4.63
N PHE A 392 -48.45 48.03 -4.75
CA PHE A 392 -48.73 49.37 -5.28
C PHE A 392 -47.89 50.45 -4.59
N ASN A 393 -47.27 51.34 -5.37
CA ASN A 393 -46.47 52.49 -4.93
C ASN A 393 -45.27 52.19 -3.99
N CYS A 394 -44.68 50.99 -4.07
CA CYS A 394 -43.46 50.69 -3.32
C CYS A 394 -42.20 51.30 -3.97
N VAL A 395 -41.48 52.13 -3.21
CA VAL A 395 -40.18 52.73 -3.63
C VAL A 395 -39.11 51.66 -3.88
N GLN A 396 -39.20 50.49 -3.24
CA GLN A 396 -38.25 49.36 -3.39
C GLN A 396 -38.89 48.13 -4.06
N ALA A 397 -39.79 48.34 -5.01
CA ALA A 397 -40.49 47.29 -5.75
C ALA A 397 -39.59 46.17 -6.29
N ALA A 398 -38.45 46.52 -6.89
CA ALA A 398 -37.51 45.55 -7.47
C ALA A 398 -36.78 44.70 -6.42
N ARG A 399 -36.58 45.23 -5.21
CA ARG A 399 -35.88 44.53 -4.13
C ARG A 399 -36.77 43.50 -3.44
N VAL A 400 -38.06 43.84 -3.26
CA VAL A 400 -39.07 42.93 -2.73
C VAL A 400 -39.23 41.72 -3.65
N THR A 401 -39.38 41.93 -4.95
CA THR A 401 -39.56 40.84 -5.92
C THR A 401 -38.31 39.96 -6.05
N ALA A 402 -37.11 40.54 -5.96
CA ALA A 402 -35.85 39.81 -5.97
C ALA A 402 -35.69 38.89 -4.74
N GLU A 403 -36.05 39.36 -3.55
CA GLU A 403 -35.98 38.54 -2.32
C GLU A 403 -36.99 37.40 -2.32
N PHE A 404 -38.23 37.64 -2.76
CA PHE A 404 -39.20 36.57 -2.94
C PHE A 404 -38.75 35.54 -3.99
N ALA A 405 -38.12 35.99 -5.09
CA ALA A 405 -37.55 35.07 -6.09
C ALA A 405 -36.37 34.26 -5.52
N ARG A 406 -35.54 34.87 -4.66
CA ARG A 406 -34.41 34.20 -3.98
C ARG A 406 -34.90 33.09 -3.06
N ILE A 407 -35.88 33.38 -2.19
CA ILE A 407 -36.47 32.41 -1.27
C ILE A 407 -37.12 31.24 -2.03
N LYS A 408 -37.87 31.53 -3.12
CA LYS A 408 -38.49 30.49 -3.95
C LYS A 408 -37.47 29.61 -4.66
N ARG A 409 -36.37 30.18 -5.18
CA ARG A 409 -35.28 29.40 -5.81
C ARG A 409 -34.63 28.46 -4.79
N GLN A 410 -34.37 28.95 -3.57
CA GLN A 410 -33.81 28.14 -2.50
C GLN A 410 -34.74 26.96 -2.11
N ALA A 411 -36.06 27.22 -2.02
CA ALA A 411 -37.04 26.17 -1.74
C ALA A 411 -37.12 25.11 -2.86
N LEU A 412 -37.03 25.51 -4.13
CA LEU A 412 -37.01 24.58 -5.26
C LEU A 412 -35.74 23.72 -5.28
N THR A 413 -34.57 24.32 -5.04
CA THR A 413 -33.31 23.57 -4.97
C THR A 413 -33.32 22.58 -3.81
N ALA A 414 -33.89 22.95 -2.66
CA ALA A 414 -34.03 22.07 -1.51
C ALA A 414 -34.95 20.87 -1.81
N ARG A 415 -36.09 21.11 -2.47
CA ARG A 415 -37.01 20.03 -2.89
C ARG A 415 -36.36 19.08 -3.90
N ALA A 416 -35.61 19.60 -4.88
CA ALA A 416 -34.91 18.79 -5.87
C ALA A 416 -33.80 17.93 -5.23
N LEU A 417 -33.06 18.48 -4.27
CA LEU A 417 -32.05 17.74 -3.51
C LEU A 417 -32.68 16.62 -2.68
N ASN A 418 -33.78 16.90 -1.98
CA ASN A 418 -34.51 15.90 -1.21
C ASN A 418 -35.10 14.77 -2.08
N ALA A 419 -35.59 15.10 -3.29
CA ALA A 419 -36.05 14.09 -4.23
C ALA A 419 -34.91 13.16 -4.68
N ARG A 420 -33.73 13.72 -5.03
CA ARG A 420 -32.54 12.93 -5.41
C ARG A 420 -32.03 12.05 -4.28
N LEU A 421 -32.10 12.52 -3.04
CA LEU A 421 -31.73 11.72 -1.86
C LEU A 421 -32.67 10.52 -1.67
N ARG A 422 -33.98 10.68 -1.91
CA ARG A 422 -34.92 9.55 -1.85
C ARG A 422 -34.70 8.55 -2.98
N GLU A 423 -34.38 9.02 -4.18
CA GLU A 423 -34.04 8.14 -5.30
C GLU A 423 -32.76 7.34 -5.04
N SER A 424 -31.70 7.97 -4.52
CA SER A 424 -30.46 7.26 -4.18
C SER A 424 -30.66 6.25 -3.06
N GLN A 425 -31.48 6.56 -2.05
CA GLN A 425 -31.89 5.60 -1.02
C GLN A 425 -32.62 4.40 -1.62
N LYS A 426 -33.58 4.62 -2.52
CA LYS A 426 -34.34 3.53 -3.17
C LYS A 426 -33.45 2.62 -4.01
N LEU A 427 -32.49 3.20 -4.76
CA LEU A 427 -31.52 2.42 -5.54
C LEU A 427 -30.62 1.57 -4.64
N LEU A 428 -30.13 2.13 -3.53
CA LEU A 428 -29.29 1.39 -2.58
C LEU A 428 -30.06 0.24 -1.90
N PHE A 429 -31.32 0.46 -1.52
CA PHE A 429 -32.16 -0.62 -0.98
C PHE A 429 -32.40 -1.73 -2.00
N SER A 430 -32.64 -1.38 -3.28
CA SER A 430 -32.78 -2.38 -4.34
C SER A 430 -31.50 -3.17 -4.58
N GLN A 431 -30.32 -2.52 -4.51
CA GLN A 431 -29.04 -3.20 -4.66
C GLN A 431 -28.74 -4.14 -3.49
N MET A 432 -29.07 -3.76 -2.25
CA MET A 432 -28.96 -4.66 -1.09
C MET A 432 -29.86 -5.88 -1.23
N GLN A 433 -31.10 -5.70 -1.66
CA GLN A 433 -32.05 -6.80 -1.81
C GLN A 433 -31.65 -7.79 -2.92
N ILE A 434 -30.99 -7.32 -3.98
CA ILE A 434 -30.45 -8.18 -5.06
C ILE A 434 -29.20 -8.94 -4.61
N THR A 435 -28.41 -8.39 -3.68
CA THR A 435 -27.20 -9.06 -3.16
C THR A 435 -27.47 -10.07 -2.05
N GLU A 436 -28.66 -10.04 -1.44
CA GLU A 436 -29.09 -10.99 -0.40
C GLU A 436 -29.88 -12.19 -0.95
N SER A 437 -30.30 -12.16 -2.23
CA SER A 437 -30.87 -13.31 -2.96
C SER A 437 -29.82 -14.03 -3.79
#